data_AF-A0A958LUQ2-F1
#
_entry.id   AF-A0A958LUQ2-F1
#
_cell.length_a   1.000
_cell.length_b   1.000
_cell.length_c   1.000
_cell.angle_alpha   90.00
_cell.angle_beta   90.00
_cell.angle_gamma   90.00
#
_symmetry.space_group_name_H-M   'P 1'
#
loop_
_entity.id
_entity.type
_entity.pdbx_description
1 polymer ?
#
loop_
_entity_poly.entity_id
_entity_poly.type
_entity_poly.pdbx_seq_one_letter_code
_entity_poly.pdbx_strand_id
1 'polypeptide(L)'
;MSNTRFPSDTELKEMREKLSKGPASKPLPKDATPVDKIKFQICKEFVIYKNAHTITQKALAEKIGTDEALISKILHYQIEEFTIDRLIKFLSTLYPDAKVKIEVA
;
A
#
# COMPACT_ATOMS: atom_id res chain seq x y z
N MET A 1 -5.73 -12.89 26.40
CA MET A 1 -4.74 -11.79 26.38
C MET A 1 -3.50 -12.31 25.67
N SER A 2 -3.07 -11.74 24.54
CA SER A 2 -1.84 -12.19 23.90
C SER A 2 -0.66 -11.75 24.76
N ASN A 3 0.22 -12.69 25.10
CA ASN A 3 1.45 -12.43 25.84
C ASN A 3 2.47 -11.84 24.86
N THR A 4 2.38 -10.55 24.56
CA THR A 4 3.35 -9.87 23.69
C THR A 4 4.62 -9.58 24.46
N ARG A 5 5.56 -10.54 24.44
CA ARG A 5 6.94 -10.33 24.85
C ARG A 5 7.65 -9.52 23.77
N PHE A 6 8.46 -8.53 24.16
CA PHE A 6 9.30 -7.80 23.22
C PHE A 6 10.28 -8.79 22.54
N PRO A 7 10.50 -8.70 21.21
CA PRO A 7 11.41 -9.61 20.52
C PRO A 7 12.84 -9.53 21.07
N SER A 8 13.56 -10.64 21.02
CA SER A 8 14.98 -10.70 21.36
C SER A 8 15.87 -10.00 20.31
N ASP A 9 17.09 -9.64 20.69
CA ASP A 9 18.06 -9.03 19.77
C ASP A 9 18.34 -9.90 18.53
N THR A 10 18.37 -11.22 18.71
CA THR A 10 18.55 -12.17 17.61
C THR A 10 17.36 -12.12 16.64
N GLU A 11 16.13 -12.16 17.15
CA GLU A 11 14.92 -12.05 16.32
C GLU A 11 14.90 -10.70 15.56
N LEU A 12 15.25 -9.61 16.22
CA LEU A 12 15.34 -8.29 15.59
C LEU A 12 16.40 -8.26 14.49
N LYS A 13 17.56 -8.90 14.69
CA LYS A 13 18.62 -9.00 13.69
C LYS A 13 18.16 -9.79 12.47
N GLU A 14 17.57 -10.97 12.67
CA GLU A 14 17.04 -11.79 11.57
C GLU A 14 15.95 -11.06 10.78
N MET A 15 15.05 -10.35 11.46
CA MET A 15 14.04 -9.53 10.81
C MET A 15 14.69 -8.43 9.97
N ARG A 16 15.68 -7.71 10.49
CA ARG A 16 16.39 -6.66 9.74
C ARG A 16 17.11 -7.21 8.51
N GLU A 17 17.77 -8.37 8.62
CA GLU A 17 18.44 -9.02 7.49
C GLU A 17 17.47 -9.51 6.41
N LYS A 18 16.27 -9.95 6.81
CA LYS A 18 15.19 -10.30 5.87
C LYS A 18 14.65 -9.05 5.17
N LEU A 19 14.41 -7.98 5.93
CA LEU A 19 13.84 -6.73 5.43
C LEU A 19 14.83 -5.94 4.54
N SER A 20 16.14 -6.03 4.80
CA SER A 20 17.15 -5.32 4.00
C SER A 20 17.27 -5.82 2.55
N LYS A 21 16.76 -7.02 2.27
CA LYS A 21 16.81 -7.65 0.94
C LYS A 21 15.54 -7.39 0.11
N GLY A 22 14.48 -6.87 0.73
CA GLY A 22 13.20 -6.63 0.09
C GLY A 22 13.07 -5.21 -0.49
N PRO A 23 12.19 -4.99 -1.47
CA PRO A 23 11.82 -3.66 -1.91
C PRO A 23 11.22 -2.86 -0.73
N ALA A 24 11.81 -1.70 -0.44
CA ALA A 24 11.31 -0.81 0.59
C ALA A 24 10.07 -0.03 0.10
N SER A 25 9.09 0.16 0.98
CA SER A 25 8.02 1.13 0.75
C SER A 25 8.58 2.54 0.83
N LYS A 26 8.17 3.42 -0.10
CA LYS A 26 8.58 4.84 -0.04
C LYS A 26 7.76 5.56 1.04
N PRO A 27 8.40 6.11 2.08
CA PRO A 27 7.68 6.89 3.08
C PRO A 27 7.24 8.23 2.47
N LEU A 28 6.18 8.78 3.02
CA LEU A 28 5.73 10.12 2.66
C LEU A 28 6.74 11.17 3.21
N PRO A 29 7.20 12.14 2.40
CA PRO A 29 8.11 13.18 2.88
C PRO A 29 7.41 14.13 3.88
N LYS A 30 8.19 14.80 4.73
CA LYS A 30 7.65 15.67 5.81
C LYS A 30 6.83 16.84 5.28
N ASP A 31 7.20 17.34 4.11
CA ASP A 31 6.62 18.46 3.37
C ASP A 31 5.63 18.01 2.28
N ALA A 32 5.14 16.76 2.34
CA ALA A 32 4.23 16.21 1.35
C ALA A 32 2.99 17.07 1.12
N THR A 33 2.67 17.26 -0.16
CA THR A 33 1.51 18.04 -0.59
C THR A 33 0.21 17.32 -0.24
N PRO A 34 -0.94 18.03 -0.24
CA PRO A 34 -2.25 17.38 -0.11
C PRO A 34 -2.49 16.29 -1.17
N VAL A 35 -1.98 16.50 -2.39
CA VAL A 35 -2.07 15.53 -3.49
C VAL A 35 -1.30 14.25 -3.15
N ASP A 36 -0.08 14.37 -2.64
CA ASP A 36 0.75 13.23 -2.26
C ASP A 36 0.12 12.43 -1.11
N LYS A 37 -0.42 13.14 -0.11
CA LYS A 37 -1.16 12.56 1.01
C LYS A 37 -2.35 11.73 0.52
N ILE A 38 -3.12 12.26 -0.42
CA ILE A 38 -4.28 11.54 -0.99
C ILE A 38 -3.83 10.31 -1.76
N LYS A 39 -2.83 10.43 -2.65
CA LYS A 39 -2.29 9.26 -3.38
C LYS A 39 -1.79 8.19 -2.41
N PHE A 40 -1.09 8.60 -1.35
CA PHE A 40 -0.58 7.68 -0.33
C PHE A 40 -1.70 6.98 0.43
N GLN A 41 -2.75 7.70 0.82
CA GLN A 41 -3.94 7.12 1.44
C GLN A 41 -4.63 6.12 0.51
N ILE A 42 -4.76 6.44 -0.78
CA ILE A 42 -5.34 5.51 -1.74
C ILE A 42 -4.46 4.26 -1.88
N CYS A 43 -3.14 4.38 -2.00
CA CYS A 43 -2.22 3.23 -2.02
C CYS A 43 -2.37 2.33 -0.77
N LYS A 44 -2.56 2.94 0.40
CA LYS A 44 -2.80 2.21 1.65
C LYS A 44 -4.04 1.32 1.57
N GLU A 45 -5.11 1.75 0.91
CA GLU A 45 -6.32 0.93 0.75
C GLU A 45 -6.08 -0.36 -0.06
N PHE A 46 -5.17 -0.33 -1.04
CA PHE A 46 -4.75 -1.56 -1.75
C PHE A 46 -3.98 -2.52 -0.84
N VAL A 47 -3.09 -1.99 0.02
CA VAL A 47 -2.34 -2.80 1.00
C VAL A 47 -3.30 -3.44 2.00
N ILE A 48 -4.26 -2.67 2.51
CA ILE A 48 -5.31 -3.17 3.41
C ILE A 48 -6.10 -4.27 2.72
N TYR A 49 -6.59 -4.02 1.50
CA TYR A 49 -7.37 -5.01 0.74
C TYR A 49 -6.59 -6.31 0.55
N LYS A 50 -5.35 -6.23 0.06
CA LYS A 50 -4.48 -7.39 -0.18
C LYS A 50 -4.30 -8.22 1.09
N ASN A 51 -4.04 -7.56 2.22
CA ASN A 51 -3.77 -8.23 3.48
C ASN A 51 -5.05 -8.82 4.10
N ALA A 52 -6.17 -8.11 4.05
CA ALA A 52 -7.45 -8.59 4.56
C ALA A 52 -7.96 -9.83 3.79
N HIS A 53 -7.70 -9.90 2.49
CA HIS A 53 -8.10 -11.03 1.64
C HIS A 53 -7.01 -12.09 1.49
N THR A 54 -5.81 -11.88 2.05
CA THR A 54 -4.66 -12.79 1.96
C THR A 54 -4.32 -13.20 0.52
N ILE A 55 -4.40 -12.25 -0.43
CA ILE A 55 -4.12 -12.51 -1.86
C ILE A 55 -2.71 -12.11 -2.27
N THR A 56 -2.21 -12.73 -3.33
CA THR A 56 -0.90 -12.40 -3.94
C THR A 56 -0.96 -11.10 -4.76
N GLN A 57 0.19 -10.54 -5.12
CA GLN A 57 0.24 -9.36 -5.99
C GLN A 57 -0.33 -9.68 -7.38
N LYS A 58 0.05 -10.82 -7.95
CA LYS A 58 -0.54 -11.35 -9.19
C LYS A 58 -2.07 -11.44 -9.15
N ALA A 59 -2.64 -12.05 -8.11
CA ALA A 59 -4.11 -12.18 -8.00
C ALA A 59 -4.80 -10.81 -7.86
N LEU A 60 -4.17 -9.86 -7.16
CA LEU A 60 -4.65 -8.49 -7.08
C LEU A 60 -4.60 -7.78 -8.44
N ALA A 61 -3.54 -8.01 -9.22
CA ALA A 61 -3.38 -7.46 -10.57
C ALA A 61 -4.45 -8.00 -11.53
N GLU A 62 -4.71 -9.30 -11.49
CA GLU A 62 -5.78 -9.95 -12.25
C GLU A 62 -7.15 -9.37 -11.88
N LYS A 63 -7.42 -9.15 -10.58
CA LYS A 63 -8.70 -8.57 -10.12
C LYS A 63 -8.90 -7.12 -10.58
N ILE A 64 -7.83 -6.33 -10.62
CA ILE A 64 -7.86 -4.93 -11.07
C ILE A 64 -7.84 -4.83 -12.62
N GLY A 65 -7.41 -5.89 -13.31
CA GLY A 65 -7.22 -5.89 -14.76
C GLY A 65 -5.97 -5.11 -15.18
N THR A 66 -4.87 -5.26 -14.45
CA THR A 66 -3.59 -4.60 -14.73
C THR A 66 -2.40 -5.55 -14.55
N ASP A 67 -1.17 -5.09 -14.78
CA ASP A 67 0.03 -5.92 -14.62
C ASP A 67 0.56 -5.93 -13.18
N GLU A 68 1.28 -7.00 -12.83
CA GLU A 68 1.84 -7.19 -11.49
C GLU A 68 2.89 -6.12 -11.12
N ALA A 69 3.60 -5.56 -12.09
CA ALA A 69 4.61 -4.52 -11.83
C ALA A 69 3.96 -3.20 -11.38
N LEU A 70 2.81 -2.82 -11.97
CA LEU A 70 2.03 -1.68 -11.51
C LEU A 70 1.48 -1.89 -10.11
N ILE A 71 0.96 -3.09 -9.80
CA ILE A 71 0.51 -3.42 -8.43
C ILE A 71 1.67 -3.34 -7.44
N SER A 72 2.84 -3.85 -7.80
CA SER A 72 4.04 -3.72 -6.98
C SER A 72 4.35 -2.25 -6.69
N LYS A 73 4.32 -1.36 -7.68
CA LYS A 73 4.53 0.09 -7.47
C LYS A 73 3.51 0.70 -6.49
N ILE A 74 2.23 0.33 -6.60
CA ILE A 74 1.17 0.79 -5.70
C ILE A 74 1.43 0.31 -4.27
N LEU A 75 1.71 -0.98 -4.08
CA LEU A 75 1.93 -1.59 -2.76
C LEU A 75 3.20 -1.08 -2.06
N HIS A 76 4.17 -0.56 -2.83
CA HIS A 76 5.39 0.07 -2.30
C HIS A 76 5.32 1.60 -2.27
N TYR A 77 4.11 2.19 -2.40
CA TYR A 77 3.87 3.63 -2.30
C TYR A 77 4.69 4.48 -3.27
N GLN A 78 4.93 4.00 -4.49
CA GLN A 78 5.58 4.80 -5.54
C GLN A 78 4.58 5.79 -6.17
N ILE A 79 4.07 6.72 -5.34
CA ILE A 79 2.96 7.62 -5.67
C ILE A 79 3.23 8.57 -6.85
N GLU A 80 4.51 8.85 -7.16
CA GLU A 80 4.92 9.69 -8.30
C GLU A 80 4.54 9.08 -9.66
N GLU A 81 4.39 7.75 -9.71
CA GLU A 81 4.07 7.01 -10.93
C GLU A 81 2.58 7.07 -11.31
N PHE A 82 1.75 7.68 -10.46
CA PHE A 82 0.30 7.64 -10.59
C PHE A 82 -0.37 9.00 -10.40
N THR A 83 -1.42 9.22 -11.18
CA THR A 83 -2.42 10.26 -10.93
C THR A 83 -3.45 9.75 -9.91
N ILE A 84 -4.14 10.67 -9.23
CA ILE A 84 -5.24 10.31 -8.32
C ILE A 84 -6.35 9.59 -9.08
N ASP A 85 -6.71 10.06 -10.28
CA ASP A 85 -7.79 9.45 -11.08
C ASP A 85 -7.49 7.98 -11.41
N ARG A 86 -6.24 7.66 -11.79
CA ARG A 86 -5.82 6.31 -12.13
C ARG A 86 -5.89 5.39 -10.92
N LEU A 87 -5.46 5.87 -9.75
CA LEU A 87 -5.55 5.12 -8.52
C LEU A 87 -7.02 4.87 -8.12
N ILE A 88 -7.88 5.88 -8.24
CA ILE A 88 -9.32 5.72 -7.98
C ILE A 88 -9.93 4.71 -8.95
N LYS A 89 -9.64 4.81 -10.25
CA LYS A 89 -10.14 3.86 -11.26
C LYS A 89 -9.80 2.42 -10.88
N PHE A 90 -8.57 2.17 -10.44
CA PHE A 90 -8.17 0.85 -9.96
C PHE A 90 -8.88 0.47 -8.66
N LEU A 91 -8.99 1.40 -7.70
CA LEU A 91 -9.62 1.14 -6.41
C LEU A 91 -11.11 0.80 -6.55
N SER A 92 -11.80 1.44 -7.49
CA SER A 92 -13.22 1.18 -7.79
C SER A 92 -13.49 -0.24 -8.29
N THR A 93 -12.48 -0.96 -8.81
CA THR A 93 -12.63 -2.40 -9.13
C THR A 93 -12.68 -3.28 -7.88
N LEU A 94 -12.11 -2.80 -6.76
CA LEU A 94 -12.09 -3.50 -5.48
C LEU A 94 -13.26 -3.09 -4.60
N TYR A 95 -13.65 -1.81 -4.68
CA TYR A 95 -14.73 -1.22 -3.90
C TYR A 95 -15.69 -0.45 -4.82
N PRO A 96 -16.63 -1.14 -5.50
CA PRO A 96 -17.53 -0.52 -6.47
C PRO A 96 -18.40 0.60 -5.89
N ASP A 97 -18.77 0.47 -4.61
CA ASP A 97 -19.64 1.41 -3.90
C ASP A 97 -18.87 2.45 -3.06
N ALA A 98 -17.54 2.50 -3.20
CA ALA A 98 -16.72 3.45 -2.46
C ALA A 98 -17.07 4.89 -2.83
N LYS A 99 -17.19 5.74 -1.81
CA LYS A 99 -17.42 7.18 -1.97
C LYS A 99 -16.13 7.94 -1.68
N VAL A 100 -15.78 8.84 -2.57
CA VAL A 100 -14.70 9.81 -2.32
C VAL A 100 -15.27 10.94 -1.48
N LYS A 101 -14.71 11.13 -0.29
CA LYS A 101 -15.02 12.28 0.57
C LYS A 101 -13.86 13.28 0.45
N ILE A 102 -14.19 14.52 0.11
CA ILE A 102 -13.23 15.63 0.14
C ILE A 102 -13.57 16.46 1.36
N GLU A 103 -12.61 16.57 2.27
CA GLU A 103 -12.71 17.46 3.43
C GLU A 103 -11.86 18.69 3.14
N VAL A 104 -12.48 19.86 3.25
CA VAL A 104 -11.79 21.15 3.24
C VAL A 104 -11.87 21.65 4.69
N ALA A 105 -10.74 22.14 5.21
CA ALA A 105 -10.63 22.66 6.57
C ALA A 105 -11.65 23.75 6.87
#